data_AF-A0A9E5Z2E9-F1
#
_entry.id   AF-A0A9E5Z2E9-F1
#
_cell.length_a   1.000
_cell.length_b   1.000
_cell.length_c   1.000
_cell.angle_alpha   90.00
_cell.angle_beta   90.00
_cell.angle_gamma   90.00
#
_symmetry.space_group_name_H-M   'P 1'
#
loop_
_entity.id
_entity.type
_entity.pdbx_description
1 polymer ?
#
loop_
_entity_poly.entity_id
_entity_poly.type
_entity_poly.pdbx_seq_one_letter_code
_entity_poly.pdbx_strand_id
1 'polypeptide(L)' 'MTDEFQGKIGRTFEDSTAWWPPLTTPPDGAPNILVVLLDDVGYAQFGCYGSDIATPTFDKLAGNGLRYSNYHTTALC' A
#
# COMPACT_ATOMS: atom_id res chain seq x y z
N MET A 1 23.36 -9.11 -0.84
CA MET A 1 23.94 -8.79 -2.16
C MET A 1 22.80 -8.22 -2.97
N THR A 2 22.95 -7.02 -3.52
CA THR A 2 21.90 -6.43 -4.38
C THR A 2 21.94 -7.17 -5.70
N ASP A 3 20.86 -7.87 -6.04
CA ASP A 3 20.69 -8.44 -7.37
C ASP A 3 20.77 -7.33 -8.41
N GLU A 4 21.64 -7.49 -9.41
CA GLU A 4 21.75 -6.52 -10.50
C GLU A 4 20.47 -6.55 -11.35
N PHE A 5 20.01 -5.39 -11.81
CA PHE A 5 18.84 -5.27 -12.68
C PHE A 5 19.04 -6.02 -14.00
N GLN A 6 18.17 -6.99 -14.29
CA GLN A 6 18.24 -7.81 -15.52
C GLN A 6 17.26 -7.36 -16.63
N GLY A 7 16.58 -6.23 -16.44
CA GLY A 7 15.69 -5.68 -17.46
C GLY A 7 16.45 -4.89 -18.51
N LYS A 8 15.70 -4.23 -19.39
CA LYS A 8 16.25 -3.32 -20.41
C LYS A 8 15.61 -1.95 -20.26
N ILE A 9 16.44 -0.92 -20.14
CA ILE A 9 16.00 0.48 -20.17
C ILE A 9 16.09 0.96 -21.61
N GLY A 10 14.94 1.13 -22.25
CA GLY A 10 14.81 1.72 -23.58
C GLY A 10 14.57 3.23 -23.52
N ARG A 11 14.50 3.87 -24.69
CA ARG A 11 14.16 5.30 -24.77
C ARG A 11 12.67 5.56 -24.51
N THR A 12 11.82 4.60 -24.88
CA THR A 12 10.39 4.61 -24.59
C THR A 12 9.99 3.33 -23.86
N PHE A 13 8.74 3.26 -23.40
CA PHE A 13 8.21 2.08 -22.72
C PHE A 13 8.22 0.85 -23.62
N GLU A 14 7.90 1.02 -24.90
CA GLU A 14 7.87 -0.04 -25.91
C GLU A 14 9.23 -0.71 -26.12
N ASP A 15 10.31 0.06 -25.97
CA ASP A 15 11.68 -0.43 -26.10
C ASP A 15 12.24 -1.04 -24.81
N SER A 16 11.51 -0.90 -23.71
CA SER A 16 11.93 -1.29 -22.36
C SER A 16 11.41 -2.67 -21.99
N THR A 17 12.13 -3.35 -21.10
CA THR A 17 11.70 -4.63 -20.52
C THR A 17 11.80 -4.52 -19.01
N ALA A 18 10.65 -4.60 -18.33
CA ALA A 18 10.60 -4.59 -16.88
C ALA A 18 11.26 -5.85 -16.33
N TRP A 19 11.95 -5.69 -15.21
CA TRP A 19 12.47 -6.80 -14.43
C TRP A 19 12.24 -6.52 -12.96
N TRP A 20 11.80 -7.54 -12.24
CA TRP A 20 11.62 -7.51 -10.80
C TRP A 20 12.51 -8.60 -10.20
N PRO A 21 13.18 -8.33 -9.07
CA PRO A 21 13.92 -9.37 -8.37
C PRO A 21 12.97 -10.48 -7.93
N PRO A 22 13.46 -11.72 -7.77
CA PRO A 22 12.66 -12.80 -7.20
C PRO A 22 12.07 -12.39 -5.86
N LEU A 23 10.77 -12.65 -5.67
CA LEU A 23 10.11 -12.39 -4.39
C LEU A 23 10.62 -13.40 -3.35
N THR A 24 11.04 -12.90 -2.20
CA THR A 24 11.36 -13.74 -1.04
C THR A 24 10.12 -14.49 -0.59
N THR A 25 10.19 -15.82 -0.55
CA THR A 25 9.08 -16.64 -0.03
C THR A 25 9.09 -16.61 1.50
N PRO A 26 7.97 -16.32 2.16
CA PRO A 26 7.89 -16.39 3.62
C PRO A 26 7.97 -17.86 4.09
N PRO A 27 8.40 -18.11 5.35
CA PRO A 27 8.42 -19.46 5.91
C PRO A 27 7.00 -20.02 6.09
N ASP A 28 6.88 -21.35 6.21
CA ASP A 28 5.62 -22.02 6.48
C ASP A 28 4.96 -21.49 7.76
N GLY A 29 3.67 -21.20 7.70
CA GLY A 29 2.89 -20.66 8.82
C GLY A 29 3.04 -19.15 9.05
N ALA A 30 3.80 -18.44 8.22
CA ALA A 30 3.80 -16.97 8.24
C ALA A 30 2.40 -16.41 7.92
N PRO A 31 2.00 -15.30 8.56
CA PRO A 31 0.72 -14.65 8.25
C PRO A 31 0.76 -13.99 6.87
N ASN A 32 -0.40 -13.92 6.22
CA ASN A 32 -0.57 -13.06 5.05
C ASN A 32 -0.64 -11.60 5.51
N ILE A 33 0.20 -10.73 4.96
CA ILE A 33 0.19 -9.30 5.23
C ILE A 33 -0.38 -8.59 3.99
N LEU A 34 -1.47 -7.84 4.17
CA LEU A 34 -2.05 -6.98 3.14
C LEU A 34 -1.90 -5.53 3.57
N VAL A 35 -1.21 -4.73 2.76
CA VAL A 35 -1.11 -3.27 2.94
C VAL A 35 -1.99 -2.60 1.90
N VAL A 36 -2.93 -1.77 2.36
CA VAL A 36 -3.76 -0.92 1.50
C VAL A 36 -3.32 0.51 1.71
N LEU A 37 -2.61 1.06 0.71
CA LEU A 37 -2.21 2.46 0.68
C LEU A 37 -3.17 3.21 -0.26
N LEU A 38 -3.68 4.34 0.19
CA LEU A 38 -4.62 5.15 -0.56
C LEU A 38 -3.97 6.50 -0.86
N ASP A 39 -4.13 6.95 -2.10
CA ASP A 39 -3.54 8.18 -2.60
C ASP A 39 -4.45 9.38 -2.29
N ASP A 40 -3.87 10.51 -1.87
CA ASP A 40 -4.55 11.77 -1.54
C ASP A 40 -5.76 11.67 -0.58
N VAL A 41 -5.79 10.65 0.28
CA VAL A 41 -6.88 10.51 1.26
C VAL A 41 -6.64 11.40 2.49
N GLY A 42 -7.58 12.31 2.72
CA GLY A 42 -7.65 13.14 3.90
C GLY A 42 -8.14 12.38 5.14
N TYR A 43 -7.68 12.80 6.32
CA TYR A 43 -7.99 12.14 7.60
C TYR A 43 -9.49 11.95 7.86
N ALA A 44 -10.33 12.97 7.58
CA ALA A 44 -11.77 12.95 7.82
C ALA A 44 -12.61 12.47 6.62
N GLN A 45 -12.03 11.67 5.70
CA GLN A 45 -12.75 11.09 4.56
C GLN A 45 -13.33 9.70 4.83
N PHE A 46 -13.04 9.09 5.99
CA PHE A 46 -13.70 7.85 6.43
C PHE A 46 -14.77 8.14 7.48
N GLY A 47 -15.89 7.42 7.41
CA GLY A 47 -16.97 7.49 8.39
C GLY A 47 -16.48 7.23 9.82
N CYS A 48 -15.55 6.30 10.00
CA CYS A 48 -14.92 6.02 11.28
C CYS A 48 -14.06 7.18 11.84
N TYR A 49 -13.78 8.23 11.06
CA TYR A 49 -13.16 9.48 11.53
C TYR A 49 -14.13 10.68 11.47
N GLY A 50 -15.43 10.44 11.30
CA GLY A 50 -16.46 11.47 11.32
C GLY A 50 -16.82 12.06 9.94
N SER A 51 -16.50 11.37 8.84
CA SER A 51 -16.92 11.78 7.50
C SER A 51 -18.42 11.58 7.26
N ASP A 52 -18.98 12.39 6.36
CA ASP A 52 -20.31 12.17 5.78
C ASP A 52 -20.31 11.14 4.63
N ILE A 53 -19.13 10.74 4.16
CA ILE A 53 -18.99 9.70 3.11
C ILE A 53 -19.23 8.32 3.74
N ALA A 54 -20.14 7.55 3.16
CA ALA A 54 -20.39 6.19 3.59
C ALA A 54 -19.22 5.26 3.21
N THR A 55 -18.41 4.86 4.20
CA THR A 55 -17.26 3.95 4.02
C THR A 55 -17.40 2.64 4.82
N PRO A 56 -18.49 1.88 4.66
CA PRO A 56 -18.86 0.80 5.60
C PRO A 56 -17.80 -0.31 5.72
N THR A 57 -17.06 -0.59 4.66
CA THR A 57 -15.96 -1.58 4.69
C THR A 57 -14.81 -1.12 5.58
N PHE A 58 -14.38 0.14 5.44
CA PHE A 58 -13.34 0.72 6.30
C PHE A 58 -13.82 0.87 7.74
N ASP A 59 -15.08 1.24 7.94
CA ASP A 59 -15.68 1.37 9.26
C ASP A 59 -15.72 0.01 9.99
N LYS A 60 -16.07 -1.06 9.27
CA LYS A 60 -16.03 -2.43 9.80
C LYS A 60 -14.60 -2.87 10.13
N LEU A 61 -13.62 -2.56 9.28
CA LEU A 61 -12.22 -2.89 9.56
C LEU A 61 -11.72 -2.16 10.81
N ALA A 62 -12.01 -0.87 10.93
CA ALA A 62 -11.66 -0.08 12.10
C ALA A 62 -12.34 -0.57 13.38
N GLY A 63 -13.60 -1.01 13.31
CA GLY A 63 -14.34 -1.56 14.47
C GLY A 63 -13.88 -2.96 14.91
N ASN A 64 -13.20 -3.71 14.04
CA ASN A 64 -12.67 -5.05 14.35
C ASN A 64 -11.15 -5.06 14.53
N GLY A 65 -10.52 -3.89 14.66
CA GLY A 65 -9.07 -3.76 14.71
C GLY A 65 -8.61 -2.56 15.54
N LEU A 66 -7.42 -2.08 15.24
CA LEU A 66 -6.86 -0.88 15.85
C LEU A 66 -7.08 0.33 14.93
N ARG A 67 -7.44 1.47 15.53
CA ARG A 67 -7.62 2.75 14.84
C ARG A 67 -6.71 3.80 15.48
N TYR A 68 -5.97 4.53 14.65
CA TYR A 68 -4.96 5.49 15.10
C TYR A 68 -5.42 6.93 14.80
N SER A 69 -5.59 7.75 15.83
CA SER A 69 -5.99 9.15 15.70
C SER A 69 -4.82 10.14 15.64
N ASN A 70 -3.57 9.65 15.62
CA ASN A 70 -2.34 10.45 15.63
C ASN A 70 -1.25 9.84 14.73
N TYR A 71 -1.65 9.39 13.54
CA TYR A 71 -0.75 8.85 12.52
C TYR A 71 -0.37 9.96 11.53
N HIS A 72 0.89 9.97 11.08
CA HIS A 72 1.45 11.03 10.22
C HIS A 72 2.14 10.43 9.00
N THR A 73 2.03 11.12 7.88
CA THR A 73 2.78 10.85 6.63
C THR A 73 3.62 12.07 6.27
N THR A 74 4.50 11.93 5.27
CA THR A 74 5.08 13.07 4.58
C THR A 74 4.01 13.80 3.76
N ALA A 75 4.24 15.08 3.46
CA ALA A 75 3.26 15.92 2.75
C ALA A 75 3.28 15.75 1.22
N LEU A 76 4.17 14.91 0.69
CA LEU A 76 4.42 14.72 -0.73
C LEU A 76 4.66 13.24 -1.03
N CYS A 77 4.27 12.86 -2.25
CA CYS A 77 4.52 11.56 -2.85
C CYS A 77 5.97 11.39 -3.30
#